data_AF-A0A848LYZ7-F1
#
_entry.id   AF-A0A848LYZ7-F1
#
_cell.length_a   1.000
_cell.length_b   1.000
_cell.length_c   1.000
_cell.angle_alpha   90.00
_cell.angle_beta   90.00
_cell.angle_gamma   90.00
#
_symmetry.space_group_name_H-M   'P 1'
#
loop_
_entity.id
_entity.type
_entity.pdbx_description
1 polymer ?
#
loop_
_entity_poly.entity_id
_entity_poly.type
_entity_poly.pdbx_seq_one_letter_code
_entity_poly.pdbx_strand_id
1 'polypeptide(L)'
;MDDTQRARRGLWIFFAVLVPLSALFQWMFIQRVAFLGRQGQIILLMWTPAVASFIARLVTREGWGDLSFRVGGAPGRRALLYAFGFPLGVGALAYGVAWSTGLAAFEPPVQDSIVVPWKMWTVDIAGAPEVRLLKQLALHLTVGTVVGGCCRL
;
A
#
# COMPACT_ATOMS: atom_id res chain seq x y z
N MET A 1 -34.41 -15.27 -4.07
CA MET A 1 -32.95 -15.49 -4.06
C MET A 1 -32.47 -15.04 -2.70
N ASP A 2 -31.94 -15.95 -1.90
CA ASP A 2 -31.41 -15.62 -0.58
C ASP A 2 -30.20 -14.69 -0.72
N ASP A 3 -30.06 -13.73 0.19
CA ASP A 3 -28.97 -12.73 0.18
C ASP A 3 -27.58 -13.39 0.14
N THR A 4 -27.46 -14.57 0.76
CA THR A 4 -26.25 -15.39 0.77
C THR A 4 -25.85 -15.90 -0.62
N GLN A 5 -26.81 -16.27 -1.47
CA GLN A 5 -26.54 -16.71 -2.84
C GLN A 5 -26.07 -15.55 -3.71
N ARG A 6 -26.64 -14.35 -3.50
CA ARG A 6 -26.23 -13.13 -4.21
C ARG A 6 -24.81 -12.73 -3.82
N ALA A 7 -24.49 -12.72 -2.53
CA ALA A 7 -23.15 -12.44 -2.02
C ALA A 7 -22.10 -13.44 -2.54
N ARG A 8 -22.42 -14.74 -2.54
CA ARG A 8 -21.54 -15.78 -3.10
C ARG A 8 -21.29 -15.60 -4.59
N ARG A 9 -22.30 -15.16 -5.35
CA ARG A 9 -22.15 -14.89 -6.79
C ARG A 9 -21.18 -13.75 -7.06
N GLY A 10 -21.28 -12.65 -6.31
CA GLY A 10 -20.34 -11.53 -6.43
C GLY A 10 -18.90 -11.93 -6.11
N LEU A 11 -18.71 -12.71 -5.04
CA LEU A 11 -17.39 -13.23 -4.66
C LEU A 11 -16.79 -14.17 -5.72
N TRP A 12 -17.61 -15.05 -6.30
CA TRP A 12 -17.17 -15.93 -7.39
C TRP A 12 -16.73 -15.16 -8.63
N ILE A 13 -17.49 -14.13 -9.02
CA ILE A 13 -17.13 -13.25 -10.16
C ILE A 13 -15.82 -12.53 -9.87
N PHE A 14 -15.64 -12.01 -8.65
CA PHE A 14 -14.40 -11.37 -8.22
C PHE A 14 -13.20 -12.31 -8.39
N PHE A 15 -13.26 -13.54 -7.86
CA PHE A 15 -12.16 -14.50 -8.02
C PHE A 15 -11.96 -14.95 -9.47
N ALA A 16 -13.05 -15.15 -10.22
CA ALA A 16 -13.00 -15.54 -11.62
C ALA A 16 -12.32 -14.49 -12.51
N VAL A 17 -12.35 -13.21 -12.13
CA VAL A 17 -11.64 -12.13 -12.83
C VAL A 17 -10.24 -11.91 -12.25
N LEU A 18 -10.11 -11.90 -10.92
CA LEU A 18 -8.86 -11.62 -10.22
C LEU A 18 -7.77 -12.63 -10.56
N VAL A 19 -8.08 -13.92 -10.49
CA VAL A 19 -7.09 -15.00 -10.67
C VAL A 19 -6.49 -14.98 -12.08
N PRO A 20 -7.27 -15.00 -13.18
CA PRO A 20 -6.67 -14.97 -14.51
C PRO A 20 -5.98 -13.64 -14.82
N LEU A 21 -6.53 -12.51 -14.37
CA LEU A 21 -5.91 -11.20 -14.62
C LEU A 21 -4.58 -11.04 -13.89
N SER A 22 -4.51 -11.47 -12.63
CA SER A 22 -3.25 -11.47 -11.86
C SER A 22 -2.23 -12.46 -12.41
N ALA A 23 -2.66 -13.68 -12.79
CA ALA A 23 -1.79 -14.67 -13.42
C ALA A 23 -1.21 -14.17 -14.74
N LEU A 24 -2.03 -13.52 -15.58
CA LEU A 24 -1.60 -12.93 -16.85
C LEU A 24 -0.52 -11.87 -16.63
N PHE A 25 -0.74 -10.91 -15.73
CA PHE A 25 0.24 -9.86 -15.47
C PHE A 25 1.49 -10.37 -14.78
N GLN A 26 1.39 -11.36 -13.88
CA GLN A 26 2.57 -12.00 -13.28
C GLN A 26 3.40 -12.73 -14.33
N TRP A 27 2.75 -13.46 -15.23
CA TRP A 27 3.42 -14.13 -16.34
C TRP A 27 4.15 -13.13 -17.25
N MET A 28 3.50 -12.03 -17.63
CA MET A 28 4.12 -10.96 -18.41
C MET A 28 5.33 -10.32 -17.70
N PHE A 29 5.25 -10.14 -16.37
CA PHE A 29 6.33 -9.62 -15.56
C PHE A 29 7.55 -10.57 -15.54
N ILE A 30 7.33 -11.87 -15.38
CA ILE A 30 8.39 -12.89 -15.40
C ILE A 30 9.04 -12.97 -16.78
N GLN A 31 8.25 -12.95 -17.85
CA GLN A 31 8.73 -13.04 -19.23
C GLN A 31 9.37 -11.74 -19.74
N ARG A 32 9.42 -10.68 -18.92
CA ARG A 32 10.00 -9.36 -19.26
C ARG A 32 9.42 -8.77 -20.56
N VAL A 33 8.13 -8.98 -20.80
CA VAL A 33 7.46 -8.44 -21.98
C VAL A 33 7.48 -6.91 -21.89
N ALA A 34 8.04 -6.24 -22.89
CA ALA A 34 8.29 -4.79 -22.91
C ALA A 34 7.02 -3.95 -23.18
N PHE A 35 5.87 -4.33 -22.64
CA PHE A 35 4.62 -3.61 -22.84
C PHE A 35 4.56 -2.30 -22.05
N LEU A 36 5.02 -2.32 -20.79
CA LEU A 36 5.24 -1.14 -19.94
C LEU A 36 6.63 -1.24 -19.30
N GLY A 37 7.23 -0.10 -18.96
CA GLY A 37 8.41 -0.09 -18.09
C GLY A 37 8.16 -0.86 -16.78
N ARG A 38 9.21 -1.38 -16.14
CA ARG A 38 9.11 -2.26 -14.94
C ARG A 38 8.24 -1.67 -13.83
N GLN A 39 8.30 -0.36 -13.61
CA GLN A 39 7.47 0.33 -12.64
C GLN A 39 5.97 0.31 -13.01
N GLY A 40 5.64 0.49 -14.29
CA GLY A 40 4.27 0.43 -14.79
C GLY A 40 3.64 -0.96 -14.65
N GLN A 41 4.43 -2.01 -14.87
CA GLN A 41 3.96 -3.39 -14.67
C GLN A 41 3.61 -3.69 -13.21
N ILE A 42 4.43 -3.21 -12.26
CA ILE A 42 4.15 -3.34 -10.82
C ILE A 42 2.88 -2.61 -10.45
N ILE A 43 2.70 -1.37 -10.93
CA ILE A 43 1.48 -0.58 -10.69
C ILE A 43 0.25 -1.32 -11.22
N LEU A 44 0.30 -1.87 -12.44
CA LEU A 44 -0.82 -2.66 -12.99
C LEU A 44 -1.15 -3.88 -12.12
N LEU A 45 -0.13 -4.58 -11.62
CA LEU A 45 -0.33 -5.72 -10.72
C LEU A 45 -1.02 -5.29 -9.41
N MET A 46 -0.58 -4.16 -8.83
CA MET A 46 -1.17 -3.61 -7.61
C MET A 46 -2.63 -3.16 -7.80
N TRP A 47 -2.98 -2.66 -8.99
CA TRP A 47 -4.34 -2.23 -9.31
C TRP A 47 -5.27 -3.36 -9.75
N THR A 48 -4.74 -4.55 -10.02
CA THR A 48 -5.53 -5.73 -10.43
C THR A 48 -6.70 -6.05 -9.48
N PRO A 49 -6.54 -6.11 -8.15
CA PRO A 49 -7.68 -6.35 -7.25
C PRO A 49 -8.73 -5.23 -7.25
N ALA A 50 -8.31 -3.98 -7.47
CA ALA A 50 -9.25 -2.86 -7.59
C ALA A 50 -10.11 -3.00 -8.85
N VAL A 51 -9.48 -3.32 -9.99
CA VAL A 51 -10.16 -3.55 -11.26
C VAL A 51 -11.09 -4.76 -11.19
N ALA A 52 -10.64 -5.87 -10.59
CA ALA A 52 -11.48 -7.06 -10.40
C ALA A 52 -12.72 -6.76 -9.53
N SER A 53 -12.55 -5.98 -8.46
CA SER A 53 -13.67 -5.54 -7.61
C SER A 53 -14.65 -4.66 -8.38
N PHE A 54 -14.15 -3.78 -9.25
CA PHE A 54 -14.97 -2.92 -10.08
C PHE A 54 -15.82 -3.73 -11.06
N ILE A 55 -15.20 -4.68 -11.77
CA ILE A 55 -15.88 -5.56 -12.73
C ILE A 55 -16.95 -6.39 -12.01
N ALA A 56 -16.62 -6.98 -10.85
CA ALA A 56 -17.57 -7.77 -10.08
C ALA A 56 -18.82 -6.96 -9.67
N ARG A 57 -18.64 -5.70 -9.26
CA ARG A 57 -19.75 -4.79 -8.91
C ARG A 57 -20.60 -4.40 -10.12
N LEU A 58 -19.95 -4.10 -11.26
CA LEU A 58 -20.65 -3.80 -12.51
C LEU A 58 -21.53 -4.97 -12.96
N VAL A 59 -20.98 -6.19 -12.92
CA VAL A 59 -21.70 -7.41 -13.32
C VAL A 59 -22.85 -7.73 -12.36
N THR A 60 -22.64 -7.53 -11.05
CA THR A 60 -23.66 -7.80 -10.03
C THR A 60 -24.69 -6.66 -9.90
N ARG A 61 -24.47 -5.55 -10.62
CA ARG A 61 -25.26 -4.30 -10.56
C ARG A 61 -25.45 -3.82 -9.12
N GLU A 62 -24.40 -3.95 -8.33
CA GLU A 62 -24.36 -3.40 -6.97
C GLU A 62 -24.11 -1.90 -7.08
N GLY A 63 -25.01 -1.10 -6.50
CA GLY A 63 -24.90 0.36 -6.52
C GLY A 63 -23.74 0.85 -5.66
N TRP A 64 -23.28 2.07 -5.93
CA TRP A 64 -22.21 2.74 -5.17
C TRP A 64 -22.59 3.09 -3.72
N GLY A 65 -23.86 2.90 -3.34
CA GLY A 65 -24.34 3.16 -1.99
C GLY A 65 -23.78 2.22 -0.91
N ASP A 66 -23.27 1.05 -1.30
CA ASP A 66 -22.66 0.09 -0.37
C ASP A 66 -21.18 0.40 -0.08
N LEU A 67 -20.59 1.32 -0.86
CA LEU A 67 -19.28 1.89 -0.58
C LEU A 67 -19.42 3.03 0.40
N SER A 68 -19.32 2.70 1.69
CA SER A 68 -19.24 3.70 2.74
C SER A 68 -17.86 4.40 2.71
N PHE A 69 -17.69 5.38 1.82
CA PHE A 69 -16.57 6.33 1.87
C PHE A 69 -16.62 7.28 3.08
N ARG A 70 -17.54 7.03 4.02
CA ARG A 70 -17.70 7.82 5.23
C ARG A 70 -16.75 7.26 6.28
N VAL A 71 -15.74 8.04 6.64
CA VAL A 71 -14.96 7.80 7.85
C VAL A 71 -15.95 7.81 9.02
N GLY A 72 -16.36 6.61 9.46
CA GLY A 72 -17.53 6.37 10.31
C GLY A 72 -17.38 6.87 11.74
N GLY A 73 -17.18 8.17 11.94
CA GLY A 73 -17.08 8.83 13.24
C GLY A 73 -16.07 8.20 14.19
N ALA A 74 -16.45 8.05 15.46
CA ALA A 74 -15.61 7.45 16.49
C ALA A 74 -15.25 5.96 16.20
N PRO A 75 -16.17 5.11 15.71
CA PRO A 75 -15.82 3.76 15.25
C PRO A 75 -14.76 3.75 14.14
N GLY A 76 -14.91 4.62 13.12
CA GLY A 76 -13.95 4.75 12.03
C GLY A 76 -12.57 5.18 12.50
N ARG A 77 -12.50 6.12 13.46
CA ARG A 77 -11.22 6.55 14.05
C ARG A 77 -10.53 5.44 14.84
N ARG A 78 -11.29 4.62 15.58
CA ARG A 78 -10.73 3.45 16.28
C ARG A 78 -10.22 2.42 15.28
N ALA A 79 -10.97 2.12 14.23
CA ALA A 79 -10.54 1.21 13.17
C ALA A 79 -9.25 1.71 12.49
N LEU A 80 -9.14 3.03 12.23
CA LEU A 80 -7.93 3.65 11.71
C LEU A 80 -6.74 3.49 12.66
N LEU A 81 -6.96 3.75 13.96
CA LEU A 81 -5.93 3.57 14.98
C LEU A 81 -5.42 2.13 15.03
N TYR A 82 -6.29 1.13 14.94
CA TYR A 82 -5.87 -0.26 14.89
C TYR A 82 -5.15 -0.59 13.58
N ALA A 83 -5.67 -0.13 12.44
CA ALA A 83 -5.08 -0.39 11.13
C ALA A 83 -3.63 0.13 11.02
N PHE A 84 -3.33 1.28 11.61
CA PHE A 84 -1.97 1.83 11.63
C PHE A 84 -1.16 1.38 12.85
N GLY A 85 -1.76 1.38 14.03
CA GLY A 85 -1.07 1.09 15.29
C GLY A 85 -0.65 -0.36 15.42
N PHE A 86 -1.45 -1.31 14.91
CA PHE A 86 -1.13 -2.73 14.98
C PHE A 86 0.16 -3.10 14.22
N PRO A 87 0.30 -2.80 12.90
CA PRO A 87 1.54 -3.13 12.19
C PRO A 87 2.75 -2.37 12.74
N LEU A 88 2.58 -1.12 13.18
CA LEU A 88 3.66 -0.36 13.81
C LEU A 88 4.09 -0.99 15.14
N GLY A 89 3.15 -1.43 15.97
CA GLY A 89 3.45 -2.09 17.24
C GLY A 89 4.14 -3.43 17.04
N VAL A 90 3.62 -4.27 16.14
CA VAL A 90 4.23 -5.57 15.82
C VAL A 90 5.63 -5.38 15.24
N GLY A 91 5.81 -4.42 14.33
CA GLY A 91 7.12 -4.08 13.78
C GLY A 91 8.09 -3.60 14.86
N ALA A 92 7.69 -2.63 15.68
CA ALA A 92 8.53 -2.10 16.74
C ALA A 92 8.96 -3.20 17.74
N LEU A 93 8.06 -4.12 18.08
CA LEU A 93 8.37 -5.25 18.95
C LEU A 93 9.35 -6.22 18.27
N ALA A 94 9.07 -6.66 17.05
CA ALA A 94 9.91 -7.63 16.35
C ALA A 94 11.32 -7.09 16.08
N TYR A 95 11.42 -5.87 15.51
CA TYR A 95 12.71 -5.24 15.21
C TYR A 95 13.44 -4.77 16.48
N GLY A 96 12.70 -4.23 17.45
CA GLY A 96 13.27 -3.81 18.73
C GLY A 96 13.92 -4.98 19.48
N VAL A 97 13.25 -6.13 19.53
CA VAL A 97 13.84 -7.36 20.09
C VAL A 97 15.07 -7.76 19.29
N ALA A 98 14.96 -7.88 17.97
CA ALA A 98 16.06 -8.32 17.11
C ALA A 98 17.34 -7.47 17.26
N TRP A 99 17.20 -6.15 17.37
CA TRP A 99 18.33 -5.23 17.58
C TRP A 99 18.85 -5.30 19.01
N SER A 100 17.98 -5.32 20.02
CA SER A 100 18.39 -5.34 21.44
C SER A 100 19.15 -6.62 21.81
N THR A 101 18.83 -7.75 21.16
CA THR A 101 19.51 -9.02 21.38
C THR A 101 20.70 -9.25 20.43
N GLY A 102 20.95 -8.34 19.49
CA GLY A 102 21.99 -8.50 18.47
C GLY A 102 21.72 -9.61 17.44
N LEU A 103 20.46 -10.07 17.31
CA LEU A 103 20.06 -11.07 16.29
C LEU A 103 20.12 -10.49 14.87
N ALA A 104 19.96 -9.18 14.74
CA ALA A 104 20.08 -8.46 13.48
C ALA A 104 20.93 -7.20 13.68
N ALA A 105 21.83 -6.93 12.74
CA ALA A 105 22.53 -5.65 12.67
C ALA A 105 21.56 -4.55 12.26
N PHE A 106 21.68 -3.38 12.87
CA PHE A 106 20.96 -2.19 12.44
C PHE A 106 21.67 -1.60 11.21
N GLU A 107 21.16 -1.92 10.02
CA GLU A 107 21.75 -1.51 8.75
C GLU A 107 20.71 -0.81 7.88
N PRO A 108 20.51 0.52 8.06
CA PRO A 108 19.59 1.27 7.23
C PRO A 108 20.08 1.29 5.78
N PRO A 109 19.17 1.35 4.79
CA PRO A 109 19.55 1.35 3.38
C PRO A 109 20.61 2.40 3.09
N VAL A 110 21.68 2.01 2.40
CA VAL A 110 22.71 2.92 1.90
C VAL A 110 22.13 3.70 0.72
N GLN A 111 21.25 4.65 1.03
CA GLN A 111 20.75 5.64 0.11
C GLN A 111 21.33 6.98 0.52
N ASP A 112 22.37 7.40 -0.19
CA ASP A 112 23.03 8.68 0.05
C ASP A 112 22.19 9.85 -0.46
N SER A 113 21.19 9.59 -1.31
CA SER A 113 20.22 10.59 -1.72
C SER A 113 18.81 10.02 -1.91
N ILE A 114 17.80 10.81 -1.54
CA ILE A 114 16.40 10.57 -1.91
C ILE A 114 15.99 11.59 -2.97
N VAL A 115 15.45 11.09 -4.07
CA VAL A 115 14.85 11.91 -5.13
C VAL A 115 13.41 12.23 -4.74
N VAL A 116 13.08 13.50 -4.60
CA VAL A 116 11.71 13.94 -4.32
C VAL A 116 10.92 14.00 -5.64
N PRO A 117 9.96 13.08 -5.88
CA PRO A 117 9.48 12.79 -7.23
C PRO A 117 8.70 13.94 -7.89
N TRP A 118 8.11 14.85 -7.11
CA TRP A 118 7.35 15.99 -7.63
C TRP A 118 8.16 17.28 -7.82
N LYS A 119 9.41 17.34 -7.34
CA LYS A 119 10.25 18.55 -7.47
C LYS A 119 11.63 18.32 -8.06
N MET A 120 12.05 17.07 -8.32
CA MET A 120 13.34 16.76 -8.96
C MET A 120 14.55 17.34 -8.19
N TRP A 121 14.41 17.50 -6.87
CA TRP A 121 15.52 17.87 -5.97
C TRP A 121 15.98 16.61 -5.24
N THR A 122 17.29 16.47 -5.08
CA THR A 122 17.91 15.40 -4.28
C THR A 122 18.23 15.94 -2.90
N VAL A 123 17.78 15.23 -1.87
CA VAL A 123 18.20 15.50 -0.49
C VAL A 123 19.30 14.52 -0.15
N ASP A 124 20.47 15.02 0.23
CA ASP A 124 21.59 14.21 0.68
C ASP A 124 21.34 13.72 2.11
N ILE A 125 21.42 12.40 2.29
CA ILE A 125 21.13 11.72 3.55
C ILE A 125 22.39 11.02 4.10
N ALA A 126 23.57 11.28 3.54
CA ALA A 126 24.82 10.72 4.03
C ALA A 126 25.03 10.99 5.53
N GLY A 127 25.65 10.02 6.20
CA GLY A 127 25.93 10.06 7.64
C GLY A 127 25.98 8.66 8.27
N ALA A 128 26.24 8.63 9.59
CA ALA A 128 26.13 7.42 10.39
C ALA A 128 24.71 6.81 10.30
N PRO A 129 24.54 5.50 10.53
CA PRO A 129 23.24 4.80 10.44
C PRO A 129 22.10 5.51 11.17
N GLU A 130 22.37 6.00 12.37
CA GLU A 130 21.38 6.66 13.22
C GLU A 130 20.98 8.04 12.68
N VAL A 131 21.95 8.78 12.13
CA VAL A 131 21.71 10.08 11.48
C VAL A 131 20.91 9.91 10.20
N ARG A 132 21.20 8.85 9.42
CA ARG A 132 20.42 8.47 8.22
C ARG A 132 18.97 8.19 8.58
N LEU A 133 18.73 7.37 9.61
CA LEU A 133 17.38 7.06 10.07
C LEU A 133 16.62 8.32 10.50
N LEU A 134 17.25 9.18 11.32
CA LEU A 134 16.61 10.42 11.80
C LEU A 134 16.24 11.36 10.64
N LYS A 135 17.14 11.54 9.67
CA LYS A 135 16.89 12.35 8.47
C LYS A 135 15.75 11.76 7.62
N GLN A 136 15.72 10.44 7.41
CA GLN A 136 14.63 9.77 6.68
C GLN A 136 13.30 9.89 7.42
N LEU A 137 13.29 9.70 8.74
CA LEU A 137 12.08 9.84 9.55
C LEU A 137 11.54 11.27 9.48
N ALA A 138 12.40 12.27 9.64
CA ALA A 138 12.03 13.68 9.51
C ALA A 138 11.47 14.01 8.12
N LEU A 139 12.09 13.48 7.05
CA LEU A 139 11.61 13.66 5.69
C LEU A 139 10.23 13.01 5.48
N HIS A 140 10.04 11.77 5.93
CA HIS A 140 8.74 11.08 5.79
C HIS A 140 7.63 11.74 6.62
N LEU A 141 7.94 12.25 7.81
CA LEU A 141 7.00 12.99 8.65
C LEU A 141 6.62 14.36 8.04
N THR A 142 7.57 15.07 7.43
CA THR A 142 7.32 16.37 6.79
C THR A 142 6.60 16.23 5.45
N VAL A 143 7.01 15.27 4.61
CA VAL A 143 6.31 14.94 3.37
C VAL A 143 4.88 14.46 3.65
N GLY A 144 4.70 13.59 4.65
CA GLY A 144 3.39 13.09 5.05
C GLY A 144 2.45 14.19 5.54
N THR A 145 2.96 15.17 6.28
CA THR A 145 2.17 16.32 6.77
C THR A 145 1.84 17.33 5.67
N VAL A 146 2.75 17.58 4.73
CA VAL A 146 2.51 18.48 3.59
C VAL A 146 1.50 17.88 2.60
N VAL A 147 1.58 16.58 2.31
CA VAL A 147 0.61 15.90 1.42
C VAL A 147 -0.75 15.72 2.11
N GLY A 148 -0.77 15.39 3.41
CA GLY A 148 -2.00 15.28 4.20
C GLY A 148 -2.72 16.62 4.41
N GLY A 149 -1.98 17.73 4.49
CA GLY A 149 -2.54 19.08 4.57
C GLY A 149 -3.19 19.56 3.27
N CYS A 150 -2.72 19.06 2.12
CA CYS A 150 -3.25 19.44 0.80
C CYS A 150 -4.61 18.77 0.47
N CYS A 151 -4.98 17.68 1.16
CA CYS A 151 -6.30 17.02 1.05
C CYS A 151 -7.39 17.63 1.95
N ARG A 152 -7.18 18.85 2.44
CA ARG A 152 -8.19 19.62 3.19
C ARG A 152 -8.49 20.94 2.47
N LEU A 153 -8.96 20.85 1.22
CA LEU A 153 -9.65 21.91 0.48
C LEU A 153 -10.80 21.30 -0.32
#